data_AF-A0A4R4CXX2-F1
#
_entry.id   AF-A0A4R4CXX2-F1
#
_cell.length_a   1.000
_cell.length_b   1.000
_cell.length_c   1.000
_cell.angle_alpha   90.00
_cell.angle_beta   90.00
_cell.angle_gamma   90.00
#
_symmetry.space_group_name_H-M   'P 1'
#
loop_
_entity.id
_entity.type
_entity.pdbx_description
1 polymer ?
#
loop_
_entity_poly.entity_id
_entity_poly.type
_entity_poly.pdbx_seq_one_letter_code
_entity_poly.pdbx_strand_id
1 'polypeptide(L)'
;MYWKYSLGFLIASLVQAAIIAASEFLGISTLGAKITFGQLIIHILAGQAVGFLLMVIMQVIKSIAKMNFWLLGCIYGAIVWVILVSINSAQGTINAPWTQGTSTIIASLLAFFVYGISVTYTIKKYEVLGVKD
;
A
#
# COMPACT_ATOMS: atom_id res chain seq x y z
N MET A 1 -4.17 -18.43 11.78
CA MET A 1 -3.73 -18.21 10.38
C MET A 1 -3.56 -16.73 9.96
N TYR A 2 -4.58 -15.86 10.06
CA TYR A 2 -4.53 -14.47 9.52
C TYR A 2 -3.59 -13.47 10.23
N TRP A 3 -3.20 -13.74 11.48
CA TRP A 3 -2.37 -12.82 12.27
C TRP A 3 -1.00 -12.53 11.64
N LYS A 4 -0.37 -13.53 11.00
CA LYS A 4 0.93 -13.38 10.34
C LYS A 4 0.85 -12.42 9.14
N TYR A 5 -0.24 -12.51 8.38
CA TYR A 5 -0.52 -11.59 7.27
C TYR A 5 -0.80 -10.18 7.79
N SER A 6 -1.66 -10.06 8.81
CA SER A 6 -2.02 -8.77 9.41
C SER A 6 -0.79 -8.00 9.92
N LEU A 7 0.16 -8.68 10.58
CA LEU A 7 1.41 -8.05 11.02
C LEU A 7 2.26 -7.57 9.83
N GLY A 8 2.39 -8.37 8.77
CA GLY A 8 3.11 -7.95 7.57
C GLY A 8 2.44 -6.75 6.87
N PHE A 9 1.11 -6.75 6.80
CA PHE A 9 0.34 -5.63 6.24
C PHE A 9 0.45 -4.37 7.11
N LEU A 10 0.49 -4.53 8.44
CA LEU A 10 0.68 -3.43 9.38
C LEU A 10 2.04 -2.77 9.15
N ILE A 11 3.10 -3.57 9.08
CA ILE A 11 4.45 -3.06 8.80
C ILE A 11 4.48 -2.37 7.43
N ALA A 12 3.90 -2.97 6.39
CA ALA A 12 3.83 -2.38 5.07
C ALA A 12 3.13 -1.01 5.08
N SER A 13 1.98 -0.90 5.77
CA SER A 13 1.23 0.36 5.90
C SER A 13 1.99 1.42 6.68
N LEU A 14 2.68 1.05 7.75
CA LEU A 14 3.51 1.96 8.55
C LEU A 14 4.70 2.47 7.74
N VAL A 15 5.39 1.59 7.00
CA VAL A 15 6.49 1.96 6.11
C VAL A 15 6.00 2.91 5.01
N GLN A 16 4.86 2.61 4.39
CA GLN A 16 4.25 3.51 3.39
C GLN A 16 3.95 4.89 3.98
N ALA A 17 3.31 4.95 5.15
CA ALA A 17 3.02 6.21 5.83
C ALA A 17 4.29 6.99 6.15
N ALA A 18 5.34 6.30 6.62
CA ALA A 18 6.64 6.90 6.91
C ALA A 18 7.31 7.47 5.66
N ILE A 19 7.25 6.77 4.51
CA ILE A 19 7.78 7.29 3.24
C ILE A 19 7.04 8.57 2.83
N ILE A 20 5.70 8.58 2.91
CA ILE A 20 4.90 9.76 2.59
C ILE A 20 5.27 10.92 3.52
N ALA A 21 5.26 10.70 4.83
CA ALA A 21 5.59 11.73 5.81
C ALA A 21 7.01 12.29 5.64
N ALA A 22 8.00 11.41 5.41
CA ALA A 22 9.37 11.82 5.16
C ALA A 22 9.49 12.64 3.86
N SER A 23 8.78 12.22 2.80
CA SER A 23 8.79 12.96 1.52
C SER A 23 8.18 14.36 1.64
N GLU A 24 7.17 14.53 2.47
CA GLU A 24 6.61 15.85 2.77
C GLU A 24 7.53 16.69 3.65
N PHE A 25 8.11 16.09 4.69
CA PHE A 25 9.04 16.76 5.59
C PHE A 25 10.29 17.29 4.85
N LEU A 26 10.78 16.53 3.87
CA LEU A 26 11.90 16.92 3.01
C LEU A 26 11.52 17.89 1.88
N GLY A 27 10.23 18.25 1.73
CA GLY A 27 9.74 19.13 0.67
C GLY A 27 9.77 18.51 -0.73
N ILE A 28 9.92 17.19 -0.85
CA ILE A 28 9.91 16.45 -2.12
C ILE A 28 8.47 16.31 -2.64
N SER A 29 7.52 16.13 -1.72
CA SER A 29 6.10 15.93 -1.98
C SER A 29 5.25 17.02 -1.35
N THR A 30 4.17 17.39 -2.04
CA THR A 30 3.17 18.38 -1.59
C THR A 30 1.75 17.80 -1.58
N LEU A 31 1.58 16.53 -1.16
CA LEU A 31 0.26 15.93 -0.98
C LEU A 31 -0.59 16.66 0.06
N GLY A 32 0.03 17.36 1.01
CA GLY A 32 -0.65 17.98 2.14
C GLY A 32 -1.20 16.94 3.12
N ALA A 33 -0.59 15.76 3.17
CA ALA A 33 -1.06 14.63 3.95
C ALA A 33 -0.84 14.87 5.45
N LYS A 34 -1.91 15.27 6.15
CA LYS A 34 -1.88 15.45 7.61
C LYS A 34 -1.98 14.10 8.32
N ILE A 35 -0.83 13.54 8.71
CA ILE A 35 -0.81 12.33 9.56
C ILE A 35 -1.13 12.70 11.01
N THR A 36 -2.41 12.96 11.27
CA THR A 36 -2.94 12.96 12.64
C THR A 36 -3.09 11.51 13.13
N PHE A 37 -3.20 11.31 14.44
CA PHE A 37 -3.39 9.97 15.00
C PHE A 37 -4.62 9.24 14.42
N GLY A 38 -5.76 9.95 14.27
CA GLY A 38 -6.97 9.39 13.68
C GLY A 38 -6.78 8.99 12.21
N GLN A 39 -6.11 9.84 11.42
CA GLN A 39 -5.80 9.54 10.02
C GLN A 39 -4.82 8.37 9.89
N LEU A 40 -3.86 8.24 10.81
CA LEU A 40 -2.96 7.10 10.85
C LEU A 40 -3.70 5.79 11.11
N ILE A 41 -4.68 5.78 12.02
CA ILE A 41 -5.53 4.61 12.26
C ILE A 41 -6.30 4.24 10.99
N ILE A 42 -6.95 5.21 10.34
CA ILE A 42 -7.69 4.98 9.09
C ILE A 42 -6.75 4.43 8.00
N HIS A 43 -5.56 5.00 7.86
CA HIS A 43 -4.53 4.54 6.92
C HIS A 43 -4.14 3.08 7.19
N ILE A 44 -3.90 2.72 8.44
CA ILE A 44 -3.59 1.34 8.83
C ILE A 44 -4.76 0.41 8.50
N LEU A 45 -6.00 0.78 8.84
CA LEU A 45 -7.18 -0.04 8.57
C LEU A 45 -7.42 -0.23 7.07
N ALA A 46 -7.31 0.84 6.28
CA ALA A 46 -7.37 0.76 4.83
C ALA A 46 -6.27 -0.17 4.31
N GLY A 47 -5.03 -0.01 4.78
CA GLY A 47 -3.91 -0.86 4.44
C GLY A 47 -4.09 -2.34 4.82
N GLN A 48 -4.77 -2.65 5.93
CA GLN A 48 -5.17 -4.02 6.24
C GLN A 48 -6.19 -4.53 5.21
N ALA A 49 -7.23 -3.74 4.92
CA ALA A 49 -8.31 -4.13 4.02
C ALA A 49 -7.79 -4.43 2.60
N VAL A 50 -6.97 -3.54 2.02
CA VAL A 50 -6.36 -3.81 0.70
C VAL A 50 -5.32 -4.93 0.76
N GLY A 51 -4.63 -5.14 1.88
CA GLY A 51 -3.73 -6.29 2.04
C GLY A 51 -4.48 -7.62 1.95
N PHE A 52 -5.58 -7.74 2.70
CA PHE A 52 -6.44 -8.92 2.67
C PHE A 52 -7.14 -9.11 1.33
N LEU A 53 -7.52 -8.02 0.64
CA LEU A 53 -8.09 -8.09 -0.70
C LEU A 53 -7.14 -8.79 -1.68
N LEU A 54 -5.84 -8.42 -1.69
CA LEU A 54 -4.86 -9.10 -2.56
C LEU A 54 -4.73 -10.58 -2.23
N MET A 55 -4.71 -10.92 -0.94
CA MET A 55 -4.62 -12.30 -0.49
C MET A 55 -5.80 -13.12 -1.01
N VAL A 56 -7.03 -12.62 -0.88
CA VAL A 56 -8.23 -13.30 -1.42
C VAL A 56 -8.14 -13.46 -2.94
N ILE A 57 -7.70 -12.42 -3.67
CA ILE A 57 -7.51 -12.48 -5.12
C ILE A 57 -6.50 -13.57 -5.50
N MET A 58 -5.37 -13.67 -4.79
CA MET A 58 -4.35 -14.68 -5.05
C MET A 58 -4.83 -16.10 -4.75
N GLN A 59 -5.67 -16.27 -3.73
CA GLN A 59 -6.26 -17.57 -3.38
C GLN A 59 -7.29 -18.05 -4.40
N VAL A 60 -8.12 -17.12 -4.92
CA VAL A 60 -9.15 -17.43 -5.93
C VAL A 60 -8.52 -17.62 -7.31
N ILE A 61 -7.59 -16.75 -7.71
CA ILE A 61 -7.01 -16.72 -9.05
C ILE A 61 -5.57 -17.25 -9.00
N LYS A 62 -5.43 -18.58 -9.08
CA LYS A 62 -4.12 -19.27 -9.00
C LYS A 62 -3.08 -18.78 -10.01
N SER A 63 -3.50 -18.23 -11.15
CA SER A 63 -2.58 -17.66 -12.15
C SER A 63 -1.84 -16.43 -11.59
N ILE A 64 -2.56 -15.55 -10.87
CA ILE A 64 -1.98 -14.38 -10.21
C ILE A 64 -0.99 -14.81 -9.12
N ALA A 65 -1.33 -15.84 -8.34
CA ALA A 65 -0.44 -16.37 -7.32
C ALA A 65 0.92 -16.86 -7.87
N LYS A 66 0.98 -17.31 -9.13
CA LYS A 66 2.22 -17.79 -9.79
C LYS A 66 3.08 -16.67 -10.37
N MET A 67 2.59 -15.44 -10.49
CA MET A 67 3.34 -14.32 -11.06
C MET A 67 4.57 -13.97 -10.23
N ASN A 68 5.57 -13.31 -10.83
CA ASN A 68 6.71 -12.77 -10.09
C ASN A 68 6.22 -11.78 -9.01
N PHE A 69 6.74 -11.90 -7.79
CA PHE A 69 6.25 -11.11 -6.66
C PHE A 69 6.55 -9.60 -6.81
N TRP A 70 7.67 -9.23 -7.44
CA TRP A 70 7.98 -7.82 -7.75
C TRP A 70 6.96 -7.25 -8.73
N LEU A 71 6.70 -7.98 -9.82
CA LEU A 71 5.76 -7.55 -10.84
C LEU A 71 4.34 -7.40 -10.28
N LEU A 72 3.86 -8.41 -9.56
CA LEU A 72 2.55 -8.39 -8.93
C LEU A 72 2.44 -7.27 -7.89
N GLY A 73 3.47 -7.09 -7.06
CA GLY A 73 3.51 -6.03 -6.05
C GLY A 73 3.49 -4.62 -6.65
N CYS A 74 4.24 -4.37 -7.72
CA CYS A 74 4.22 -3.09 -8.41
C CYS A 74 2.86 -2.80 -9.06
N ILE A 75 2.28 -3.78 -9.78
CA ILE A 75 0.97 -3.63 -10.41
C ILE A 75 -0.10 -3.36 -9.35
N TYR A 76 -0.11 -4.16 -8.29
CA TYR A 76 -1.07 -3.99 -7.20
C TYR A 76 -0.89 -2.64 -6.49
N GLY A 77 0.35 -2.27 -6.18
CA GLY A 77 0.67 -0.96 -5.62
C GLY A 77 0.19 0.19 -6.50
N ALA A 78 0.38 0.12 -7.82
CA ALA A 78 -0.12 1.12 -8.77
C ALA A 78 -1.65 1.24 -8.72
N ILE A 79 -2.36 0.12 -8.74
CA ILE A 79 -3.83 0.08 -8.70
C ILE A 79 -4.34 0.70 -7.40
N VAL A 80 -3.77 0.28 -6.27
CA VAL A 80 -4.15 0.80 -4.95
C VAL A 80 -3.81 2.28 -4.82
N TRP A 81 -2.69 2.74 -5.40
CA TRP A 81 -2.33 4.16 -5.49
C TRP A 81 -3.40 4.95 -6.24
N VAL A 82 -3.74 4.58 -7.46
CA VAL A 82 -4.76 5.29 -8.26
C VAL A 82 -6.08 5.37 -7.49
N ILE A 83 -6.54 4.27 -6.91
CA ILE A 83 -7.83 4.21 -6.22
C ILE A 83 -7.81 5.05 -4.95
N LEU A 84 -6.88 4.79 -4.03
CA LEU A 84 -6.88 5.46 -2.72
C LEU A 84 -6.52 6.93 -2.82
N VAL A 85 -5.60 7.31 -3.71
CA VAL A 85 -5.28 8.72 -3.94
C VAL A 85 -6.48 9.46 -4.51
N SER A 86 -7.19 8.88 -5.47
CA SER A 86 -8.39 9.51 -6.05
C SER A 86 -9.48 9.71 -5.00
N ILE A 87 -9.72 8.72 -4.15
CA ILE A 87 -10.70 8.80 -3.06
C ILE A 87 -10.29 9.87 -2.04
N ASN A 88 -9.06 9.84 -1.54
CA ASN A 88 -8.59 10.81 -0.54
C ASN A 88 -8.54 12.25 -1.09
N SER A 89 -8.24 12.40 -2.38
CA SER A 89 -8.28 13.69 -3.07
C SER A 89 -9.71 14.21 -3.21
N ALA A 90 -10.66 13.36 -3.62
CA ALA A 90 -12.07 13.71 -3.71
C ALA A 90 -12.69 14.07 -2.34
N GLN A 91 -12.19 13.47 -1.26
CA GLN A 91 -12.56 13.81 0.12
C GLN A 91 -11.87 15.07 0.65
N GLY A 92 -10.99 15.72 -0.13
CA GLY A 92 -10.23 16.89 0.30
C GLY A 92 -9.21 16.61 1.40
N THR A 93 -8.85 15.33 1.62
CA THR A 93 -7.92 14.92 2.67
C THR A 93 -6.47 15.08 2.22
N ILE A 94 -6.21 14.93 0.92
CA ILE A 94 -4.94 15.21 0.26
C ILE A 94 -5.18 16.03 -1.00
N ASN A 95 -4.14 16.69 -1.49
CA ASN A 95 -4.10 17.27 -2.81
C ASN A 95 -3.83 16.18 -3.86
N ALA A 96 -4.51 16.26 -5.00
CA ALA A 96 -4.26 15.38 -6.15
C ALA A 96 -2.78 15.44 -6.61
N PRO A 97 -1.99 14.35 -6.57
CA PRO A 97 -0.58 14.39 -6.93
C PRO A 97 -0.33 14.93 -8.35
N TRP A 98 -1.24 14.63 -9.29
CA TRP A 98 -1.16 15.09 -10.68
C TRP A 98 -1.36 16.60 -10.86
N THR A 99 -1.82 17.33 -9.84
CA THR A 99 -1.88 18.79 -9.85
C THR A 99 -0.74 19.43 -9.05
N GLN A 100 0.08 18.61 -8.37
CA GLN A 100 1.12 19.05 -7.44
C GLN A 100 2.54 18.90 -7.98
N GLY A 101 2.70 18.34 -9.18
CA GLY A 101 3.98 18.18 -9.88
C GLY A 101 4.53 16.75 -9.85
N THR A 102 5.50 16.51 -10.72
CA THR A 102 6.05 15.17 -11.00
C THR A 102 6.71 14.53 -9.77
N SER A 103 7.37 15.32 -8.91
CA SER A 103 8.01 14.81 -7.71
C SER A 103 7.01 14.19 -6.72
N THR A 104 5.85 14.83 -6.54
CA THR A 104 4.74 14.33 -5.70
C THR A 104 4.14 13.05 -6.25
N ILE A 105 3.99 12.93 -7.58
CA ILE A 105 3.56 11.69 -8.23
C ILE A 105 4.57 10.57 -7.96
N ILE A 106 5.87 10.82 -8.19
CA ILE A 106 6.92 9.80 -8.02
C ILE A 106 7.02 9.36 -6.56
N ALA A 107 7.06 10.30 -5.61
CA ALA A 107 7.19 10.00 -4.19
C ALA A 107 5.99 9.19 -3.67
N SER A 108 4.77 9.61 -4.03
CA SER A 108 3.56 8.89 -3.64
C SER A 108 3.48 7.51 -4.29
N LEU A 109 3.76 7.40 -5.58
CA LEU A 109 3.73 6.11 -6.29
C LEU A 109 4.78 5.14 -5.71
N LEU A 110 5.98 5.63 -5.40
CA LEU A 110 7.04 4.84 -4.77
C LEU A 110 6.61 4.29 -3.41
N ALA A 111 5.94 5.09 -2.57
CA ALA A 111 5.40 4.62 -1.30
C ALA A 111 4.42 3.44 -1.48
N PHE A 112 3.55 3.51 -2.50
CA PHE A 112 2.59 2.46 -2.79
C PHE A 112 3.21 1.23 -3.48
N PHE A 113 4.29 1.39 -4.26
CA PHE A 113 5.07 0.26 -4.75
C PHE A 113 5.72 -0.50 -3.60
N VAL A 114 6.34 0.20 -2.66
CA VAL A 114 6.91 -0.41 -1.45
C VAL A 114 5.83 -1.20 -0.70
N TYR A 115 4.67 -0.58 -0.46
CA TYR A 115 3.52 -1.26 0.15
C TYR A 115 3.10 -2.51 -0.63
N GLY A 116 2.85 -2.40 -1.93
CA GLY A 116 2.36 -3.50 -2.76
C GLY A 116 3.34 -4.67 -2.84
N ILE A 117 4.64 -4.39 -2.95
CA ILE A 117 5.71 -5.39 -2.90
C ILE A 117 5.75 -6.06 -1.53
N SER A 118 5.71 -5.29 -0.43
CA SER A 118 5.73 -5.83 0.93
C SER A 118 4.54 -6.75 1.19
N VAL A 119 3.31 -6.33 0.85
CA VAL A 119 2.10 -7.14 1.02
C VAL A 119 2.18 -8.42 0.18
N THR A 120 2.59 -8.32 -1.09
CA THR A 120 2.71 -9.48 -1.98
C THR A 120 3.77 -10.47 -1.45
N TYR A 121 4.90 -9.95 -0.97
CA TYR A 121 5.94 -10.75 -0.35
C TYR A 121 5.43 -11.45 0.91
N THR A 122 4.73 -10.73 1.79
CA THR A 122 4.09 -11.29 2.99
C THR A 122 3.17 -12.44 2.63
N ILE A 123 2.27 -12.24 1.65
CA ILE A 123 1.32 -13.29 1.25
C ILE A 123 2.06 -14.52 0.75
N LYS A 124 2.97 -14.34 -0.22
CA LYS A 124 3.73 -15.44 -0.81
C LYS A 124 4.59 -16.16 0.22
N LYS A 125 5.22 -15.43 1.14
CA LYS A 125 6.04 -16.03 2.19
C LYS A 125 5.21 -16.98 3.05
N TYR A 126 4.01 -16.59 3.44
CA TYR A 126 3.17 -17.40 4.32
C TYR A 126 2.32 -18.45 3.59
N GLU A 127 2.00 -18.26 2.31
CA GLU A 127 1.33 -19.29 1.49
C GLU A 127 2.31 -20.36 0.97
N VAL A 128 3.53 -19.98 0.55
CA VAL A 128 4.53 -20.93 0.02
C VAL A 128 5.21 -21.75 1.12
N LEU A 129 5.32 -21.22 2.34
CA LEU A 129 5.90 -21.94 3.49
C LEU A 129 4.89 -22.81 4.26
N GLY A 130 3.68 -23.01 3.73
CA GLY A 130 2.78 -24.08 4.16
C GLY A 130 2.63 -24.22 5.69
N VAL A 131 1.97 -23.26 6.34
CA VAL A 131 1.21 -23.62 7.54
C VAL A 131 -0.16 -24.05 7.04
N LYS A 132 -0.23 -25.28 6.54
CA LYS A 132 -1.48 -26.03 6.55
C LYS A 132 -1.73 -26.31 8.03
N ASP A 133 -2.64 -25.55 8.63
CA ASP A 133 -3.29 -25.99 9.86
C ASP A 133 -4.16 -27.21 9.52
#